data_AF-A0A966M989-F1
#
_entry.id   AF-A0A966M989-F1
#
_cell.length_a   1.000
_cell.length_b   1.000
_cell.length_c   1.000
_cell.angle_alpha   90.00
_cell.angle_beta   90.00
_cell.angle_gamma   90.00
#
_symmetry.space_group_name_H-M   'P 1'
#
loop_
_entity.id
_entity.type
_entity.pdbx_description
1 polymer ?
#
loop_
_entity_poly.entity_id
_entity_poly.type
_entity_poly.pdbx_seq_one_letter_code
_entity_poly.pdbx_strand_id
1 'polypeptide(L)'
;MSKLELGELQITALTDIERFDVPLTTIFPEAKSDAIKNITWIGPEILSSGLLHLKIRSWLLRLNGQVILIDTCVGAHKDRPNWQDWHQRDGVNWLSALTAEGLKPDDVDVVMCTHLHADHVGWNTKLLNGRWVPTFQNARYICSKDEYGYWSEAAALGDDKHGSFSDSVLPIMEANKMELVDSDWDLGPG
;
A
#
# COMPACT_ATOMS: atom_id res chain seq x y z
N MET A 1 11.49 -14.71 -4.33
CA MET A 1 11.38 -13.25 -4.49
C MET A 1 11.89 -12.89 -5.87
N SER A 2 11.17 -12.04 -6.60
CA SER A 2 11.61 -11.51 -7.89
C SER A 2 12.36 -10.20 -7.64
N LYS A 3 13.64 -10.16 -8.00
CA LYS A 3 14.48 -8.97 -7.93
C LYS A 3 14.76 -8.48 -9.34
N LEU A 4 14.62 -7.18 -9.57
CA LEU A 4 15.00 -6.52 -10.82
C LEU A 4 16.11 -5.51 -10.51
N GLU A 5 17.12 -5.45 -11.38
CA GLU A 5 18.23 -4.50 -11.26
C GLU A 5 18.28 -3.64 -12.52
N LEU A 6 18.30 -2.31 -12.35
CA LEU A 6 18.36 -1.31 -13.41
C LEU A 6 19.49 -0.32 -13.08
N GLY A 7 20.69 -0.59 -13.58
CA GLY A 7 21.88 0.15 -13.15
C GLY A 7 22.12 -0.03 -11.65
N GLU A 8 22.15 1.06 -10.90
CA GLU A 8 22.32 1.03 -9.43
C GLU A 8 21.00 0.81 -8.67
N LEU A 9 19.85 0.91 -9.34
CA LEU A 9 18.54 0.67 -8.75
C LEU A 9 18.29 -0.83 -8.61
N GLN A 10 17.97 -1.27 -7.39
CA GLN A 10 17.46 -2.60 -7.11
C GLN A 10 15.99 -2.50 -6.70
N ILE A 11 15.15 -3.35 -7.27
CA ILE A 11 13.71 -3.39 -7.01
C ILE A 11 13.34 -4.81 -6.56
N THR A 12 12.74 -4.93 -5.38
CA THR A 12 12.20 -6.18 -4.83
C THR A 12 10.71 -6.03 -4.56
N ALA A 13 9.92 -7.01 -4.97
CA ALA A 13 8.49 -7.07 -4.59
C ALA A 13 8.34 -7.69 -3.19
N LEU A 14 7.66 -7.00 -2.28
CA LEU A 14 7.28 -7.52 -0.97
C LEU A 14 5.79 -7.83 -0.97
N THR A 15 5.41 -9.11 -0.96
CA THR A 15 4.00 -9.50 -0.97
C THR A 15 3.38 -9.51 0.42
N ASP A 16 2.26 -8.81 0.60
CA ASP A 16 1.42 -8.92 1.80
C ASP A 16 0.29 -9.95 1.59
N ILE A 17 -0.36 -9.92 0.42
CA ILE A 17 -1.42 -10.85 0.04
C ILE A 17 -1.11 -11.47 -1.32
N GLU A 18 -0.88 -12.79 -1.34
CA GLU A 18 -0.56 -13.53 -2.57
C GLU A 18 -1.77 -13.76 -3.48
N ARG A 19 -2.98 -13.70 -2.94
CA ARG A 19 -4.23 -13.80 -3.71
C ARG A 19 -5.36 -13.09 -2.98
N PHE A 20 -5.99 -12.14 -3.67
CA PHE A 20 -7.15 -11.39 -3.23
C PHE A 20 -8.18 -11.44 -4.35
N ASP A 21 -9.26 -12.18 -4.12
CA ASP A 21 -10.27 -12.45 -5.14
C ASP A 21 -11.41 -11.43 -5.01
N VAL A 22 -11.62 -10.63 -6.05
CA VAL A 22 -12.73 -9.67 -6.10
C VAL A 22 -13.60 -9.92 -7.33
N PRO A 23 -14.93 -9.77 -7.24
CA PRO A 23 -15.76 -9.73 -8.43
C PRO A 23 -15.22 -8.69 -9.41
N LEU A 24 -15.09 -9.03 -10.70
CA LEU A 24 -14.56 -8.09 -11.69
C LEU A 24 -15.33 -6.76 -11.69
N THR A 25 -16.64 -6.83 -11.47
CA THR A 25 -17.55 -5.68 -11.40
C THR A 25 -17.28 -4.74 -10.23
N THR A 26 -16.47 -5.16 -9.24
CA THR A 26 -16.00 -4.28 -8.17
C THR A 26 -15.05 -3.20 -8.72
N ILE A 27 -14.20 -3.59 -9.68
CA ILE A 27 -13.20 -2.69 -10.30
C ILE A 27 -13.74 -2.10 -11.61
N PHE A 28 -14.52 -2.89 -12.35
CA PHE A 28 -15.11 -2.51 -13.63
C PHE A 28 -16.64 -2.66 -13.58
N PRO A 29 -17.37 -1.74 -12.94
CA PRO A 29 -18.82 -1.86 -12.73
C PRO A 29 -19.63 -2.01 -14.02
N GLU A 30 -19.12 -1.44 -15.10
CA GLU A 30 -19.75 -1.50 -16.43
C GLU A 30 -19.34 -2.74 -17.26
N ALA A 31 -18.46 -3.60 -16.73
CA ALA A 31 -18.03 -4.79 -17.43
C ALA A 31 -19.21 -5.75 -17.65
N LYS A 32 -19.54 -5.97 -18.93
CA LYS A 32 -20.60 -6.91 -19.34
C LYS A 32 -20.01 -8.31 -19.51
N SER A 33 -20.80 -9.33 -19.17
CA SER A 33 -20.40 -10.74 -19.26
C SER A 33 -19.82 -11.14 -20.63
N ASP A 34 -20.32 -10.56 -21.72
CA ASP A 34 -19.84 -10.89 -23.07
C ASP A 34 -18.52 -10.20 -23.42
N ALA A 35 -18.24 -9.01 -22.88
CA ALA A 35 -16.92 -8.39 -23.03
C ALA A 35 -15.85 -9.20 -22.30
N ILE A 36 -16.18 -9.75 -21.12
CA ILE A 36 -15.29 -10.59 -20.30
C ILE A 36 -14.91 -11.88 -21.04
N LYS A 37 -15.88 -12.55 -21.67
CA LYS A 37 -15.63 -13.79 -22.46
C LYS A 37 -14.67 -13.57 -23.62
N ASN A 38 -14.59 -12.33 -24.13
CA ASN A 38 -13.73 -11.97 -25.26
C ASN A 38 -12.31 -11.57 -24.82
N ILE A 39 -12.04 -11.49 -23.51
CA ILE A 39 -10.68 -11.26 -22.99
C ILE A 39 -9.91 -12.58 -23.04
N THR A 40 -9.19 -12.80 -24.14
CA THR A 40 -8.41 -14.04 -24.36
C THR A 40 -6.92 -13.89 -24.04
N TRP A 41 -6.45 -12.66 -23.85
CA TRP A 41 -5.04 -12.34 -23.55
C TRP A 41 -4.74 -12.32 -22.04
N ILE A 42 -5.77 -12.33 -21.19
CA ILE A 42 -5.65 -12.47 -19.73
C ILE A 42 -5.80 -13.95 -19.40
N GLY A 43 -4.81 -14.53 -18.71
CA GLY A 43 -4.85 -15.91 -18.28
C GLY A 43 -5.73 -16.15 -17.04
N PRO A 44 -6.10 -17.42 -16.77
CA PRO A 44 -6.94 -17.78 -15.64
C PRO A 44 -6.32 -17.46 -14.27
N GLU A 45 -5.01 -17.19 -14.22
CA GLU A 45 -4.30 -16.73 -13.03
C GLU A 45 -4.62 -15.28 -12.64
N ILE A 46 -5.18 -14.48 -13.56
CA ILE A 46 -5.60 -13.09 -13.32
C ILE A 46 -7.13 -13.00 -13.31
N LEU A 47 -7.84 -13.71 -14.19
CA LEU A 47 -9.30 -13.65 -14.28
C LEU A 47 -9.89 -15.03 -14.54
N SER A 48 -10.66 -15.55 -13.59
CA SER A 48 -11.40 -16.79 -13.78
C SER A 48 -12.76 -16.75 -13.08
N SER A 49 -13.77 -17.38 -13.69
CA SER A 49 -15.13 -17.47 -13.12
C SER A 49 -15.75 -16.12 -12.70
N GLY A 50 -15.39 -15.02 -13.38
CA GLY A 50 -15.87 -13.66 -13.06
C GLY A 50 -15.16 -12.98 -11.88
N LEU A 51 -14.13 -13.62 -11.32
CA LEU A 51 -13.29 -13.09 -10.25
C LEU A 51 -11.96 -12.61 -10.81
N LEU A 52 -11.57 -11.39 -10.44
CA LEU A 52 -10.23 -10.86 -10.63
C LEU A 52 -9.36 -11.32 -9.45
N HIS A 53 -8.23 -11.94 -9.78
CA HIS A 53 -7.25 -12.47 -8.84
C HIS A 53 -6.11 -11.45 -8.68
N LEU A 54 -6.20 -10.63 -7.63
CA LEU A 54 -5.24 -9.58 -7.35
C LEU A 54 -4.16 -10.06 -6.38
N LYS A 55 -3.01 -9.38 -6.40
CA LYS A 55 -1.97 -9.50 -5.38
C LYS A 55 -1.72 -8.14 -4.78
N ILE A 56 -1.61 -8.06 -3.45
CA ILE A 56 -1.26 -6.82 -2.75
C ILE A 56 0.20 -6.89 -2.36
N ARG A 57 0.99 -5.97 -2.91
CA ARG A 57 2.44 -5.93 -2.80
C ARG A 57 2.91 -4.49 -2.70
N SER A 58 4.00 -4.29 -1.95
CA SER A 58 4.78 -3.07 -1.99
C SER A 58 6.06 -3.31 -2.78
N TRP A 59 6.70 -2.22 -3.18
CA TRP A 59 7.99 -2.28 -3.87
C TRP A 59 9.07 -1.72 -2.96
N LEU A 60 10.08 -2.53 -2.68
CA LEU A 60 11.30 -2.13 -1.99
C LEU A 60 12.34 -1.74 -3.04
N LEU A 61 12.79 -0.49 -2.95
CA LEU A 61 13.80 0.08 -3.81
C LEU A 61 15.07 0.33 -2.99
N ARG A 62 16.22 -0.01 -3.56
CA ARG A 62 17.54 0.40 -3.07
C ARG A 62 18.23 1.20 -4.15
N LEU A 63 18.58 2.44 -3.85
CA LEU A 63 19.24 3.36 -4.79
C LEU A 63 20.11 4.33 -3.99
N ASN A 64 21.36 4.53 -4.40
CA ASN A 64 22.28 5.49 -3.76
C ASN A 64 22.40 5.35 -2.23
N GLY A 65 22.29 4.11 -1.73
CA GLY A 65 22.32 3.80 -0.30
C GLY A 65 21.01 4.06 0.46
N GLN A 66 19.98 4.59 -0.20
CA GLN A 66 18.65 4.76 0.39
C GLN A 66 17.80 3.50 0.27
N VAL A 67 16.93 3.30 1.25
CA VAL A 67 15.90 2.27 1.32
C VAL A 67 14.54 2.95 1.18
N ILE A 68 13.88 2.71 0.05
CA ILE A 68 12.60 3.36 -0.30
C ILE A 68 11.53 2.27 -0.41
N LEU A 69 10.37 2.51 0.19
CA LEU A 69 9.17 1.71 0.00
C LEU A 69 8.17 2.48 -0.86
N ILE A 70 7.65 1.83 -1.91
CA ILE A 70 6.44 2.29 -2.61
C ILE A 70 5.27 1.52 -2.04
N ASP A 71 4.39 2.26 -1.36
CA ASP A 71 3.28 1.76 -0.56
C ASP A 71 3.68 0.74 0.52
N THR A 72 2.73 0.43 1.39
CA THR A 72 2.92 -0.38 2.59
C THR A 72 1.76 -1.35 2.80
N CYS A 73 0.99 -1.69 1.77
CA CYS A 73 -0.01 -2.76 1.81
C CYS A 73 -1.11 -2.57 2.89
N VAL A 74 -1.63 -3.66 3.48
CA VAL A 74 -2.91 -3.68 4.22
C VAL A 74 -2.75 -3.46 5.73
N GLY A 75 -1.56 -3.71 6.29
CA GLY A 75 -1.30 -3.51 7.71
C GLY A 75 -1.79 -4.64 8.61
N ALA A 76 -1.71 -4.39 9.92
CA ALA A 76 -2.11 -5.31 10.98
C ALA A 76 -3.06 -4.63 11.98
N HIS A 77 -3.95 -5.42 12.58
CA HIS A 77 -4.92 -4.99 13.60
C HIS A 77 -5.92 -3.92 13.15
N LYS A 78 -6.08 -3.75 11.84
CA LYS A 78 -6.96 -2.77 11.21
C LYS A 78 -8.41 -3.26 11.20
N ASP A 79 -9.35 -2.39 11.55
CA ASP A 79 -10.77 -2.73 11.46
C ASP A 79 -11.28 -2.54 10.03
N ARG A 80 -11.46 -3.65 9.30
CA ARG A 80 -11.89 -3.69 7.90
C ARG A 80 -13.02 -4.71 7.65
N PRO A 81 -14.16 -4.65 8.36
CA PRO A 81 -15.09 -5.77 8.48
C PRO A 81 -15.74 -6.21 7.15
N ASN A 82 -15.74 -5.33 6.14
CA ASN A 82 -16.24 -5.62 4.80
C ASN A 82 -15.24 -6.40 3.92
N TRP A 83 -13.99 -6.54 4.36
CA TRP A 83 -12.91 -7.22 3.64
C TRP A 83 -12.19 -8.18 4.60
N GLN A 84 -12.63 -9.44 4.61
CA GLN A 84 -12.13 -10.45 5.56
C GLN A 84 -10.62 -10.67 5.48
N ASP A 85 -10.04 -10.58 4.28
CA ASP A 85 -8.59 -10.70 4.07
C ASP A 85 -7.80 -9.53 4.64
N TRP A 86 -8.46 -8.41 4.96
CA TRP A 86 -7.86 -7.17 5.46
C TRP A 86 -8.13 -6.95 6.95
N HIS A 87 -9.25 -7.47 7.44
CA HIS A 87 -9.73 -7.25 8.81
C HIS A 87 -8.88 -7.97 9.85
N GLN A 88 -8.39 -7.22 10.85
CA GLN A 88 -7.72 -7.74 12.05
C GLN A 88 -6.58 -8.74 11.75
N ARG A 89 -5.83 -8.49 10.67
CA ARG A 89 -4.61 -9.26 10.33
C ARG A 89 -3.57 -9.18 11.46
N ASP A 90 -2.82 -10.26 11.66
CA ASP A 90 -1.70 -10.31 12.62
C ASP A 90 -0.42 -9.66 12.07
N GLY A 91 -0.34 -9.52 10.74
CA GLY A 91 0.73 -8.83 10.04
C GLY A 91 2.05 -9.60 9.88
N VAL A 92 2.06 -10.91 10.13
CA VAL A 92 3.30 -11.70 10.16
C VAL A 92 3.99 -11.72 8.79
N ASN A 93 3.22 -11.78 7.70
CA ASN A 93 3.77 -12.08 6.38
C ASN A 93 4.59 -10.93 5.77
N TRP A 94 4.10 -9.69 5.85
CA TRP A 94 4.75 -8.56 5.20
C TRP A 94 6.03 -8.10 5.92
N LEU A 95 6.00 -7.97 7.25
CA LEU A 95 7.20 -7.62 8.04
C LEU A 95 8.29 -8.70 7.94
N SER A 96 7.89 -9.97 7.82
CA SER A 96 8.84 -11.07 7.57
C SER A 96 9.49 -10.95 6.19
N ALA A 97 8.76 -10.51 5.17
CA ALA A 97 9.33 -10.25 3.85
C ALA A 97 10.36 -9.11 3.87
N LEU A 98 10.08 -8.02 4.59
CA LEU A 98 11.06 -6.93 4.81
C LEU A 98 12.31 -7.44 5.55
N THR A 99 12.11 -8.26 6.60
CA THR A 99 13.21 -8.86 7.37
C THR A 99 14.06 -9.81 6.53
N ALA A 100 13.45 -10.54 5.59
CA ALA A 100 14.15 -11.43 4.67
C ALA A 100 15.10 -10.67 3.71
N GLU A 101 14.85 -9.37 3.47
CA GLU A 101 15.75 -8.47 2.75
C GLU A 101 16.84 -7.84 3.64
N GLY A 102 16.96 -8.32 4.88
CA GLY A 102 17.94 -7.88 5.87
C GLY A 102 17.63 -6.51 6.49
N LEU A 103 16.38 -6.07 6.43
CA LEU A 103 15.94 -4.75 6.89
C LEU A 103 15.01 -4.85 8.11
N LYS A 104 15.13 -3.87 8.99
CA LYS A 104 14.14 -3.52 10.02
C LYS A 104 13.29 -2.35 9.53
N PRO A 105 12.11 -2.11 10.12
CA PRO A 105 11.32 -0.92 9.80
C PRO A 105 12.09 0.40 9.94
N ASP A 106 12.99 0.48 10.91
CA ASP A 106 13.78 1.69 11.17
C ASP A 106 14.91 1.91 10.14
N ASP A 107 15.18 0.94 9.27
CA ASP A 107 16.15 1.06 8.18
C ASP A 107 15.55 1.70 6.92
N VAL A 108 14.23 1.95 6.89
CA VAL A 108 13.54 2.59 5.75
C VAL A 108 13.69 4.11 5.84
N ASP A 109 14.20 4.72 4.77
CA ASP A 109 14.44 6.17 4.68
C ASP A 109 13.21 6.92 4.14
N VAL A 110 12.49 6.30 3.20
CA VAL A 110 11.37 6.92 2.50
C VAL A 110 10.23 5.91 2.32
N VAL A 111 9.00 6.36 2.58
CA VAL A 111 7.77 5.68 2.18
C VAL A 111 7.03 6.59 1.21
N MET A 112 6.91 6.19 -0.05
CA MET A 112 6.15 6.92 -1.06
C MET A 112 4.77 6.30 -1.20
N CYS A 113 3.73 7.08 -0.87
CA CYS A 113 2.36 6.64 -1.03
C CYS A 113 1.87 7.00 -2.43
N THR A 114 1.47 5.99 -3.22
CA THR A 114 0.85 6.23 -4.53
C THR A 114 -0.52 6.89 -4.36
N HIS A 115 -1.29 6.43 -3.37
CA HIS A 115 -2.57 6.98 -2.94
C HIS A 115 -2.93 6.44 -1.53
N LEU A 116 -4.02 6.92 -0.92
CA LEU A 116 -4.28 6.71 0.51
C LEU A 116 -5.35 5.63 0.84
N HIS A 117 -5.63 4.72 -0.08
CA HIS A 117 -6.51 3.58 0.20
C HIS A 117 -5.88 2.55 1.15
N ALA A 118 -6.73 1.81 1.86
CA ALA A 118 -6.35 0.86 2.91
C ALA A 118 -5.34 -0.22 2.48
N ASP A 119 -5.38 -0.65 1.22
CA ASP A 119 -4.46 -1.63 0.63
C ASP A 119 -3.10 -1.05 0.23
N HIS A 120 -2.87 0.25 0.45
CA HIS A 120 -1.62 0.95 0.15
C HIS A 120 -0.95 1.56 1.38
N VAL A 121 -1.71 1.95 2.41
CA VAL A 121 -1.16 2.68 3.57
C VAL A 121 -1.23 1.92 4.89
N GLY A 122 -1.73 0.69 4.88
CA GLY A 122 -2.02 -0.08 6.08
C GLY A 122 -0.83 -0.26 7.01
N TRP A 123 0.38 -0.55 6.50
CA TRP A 123 1.59 -0.65 7.32
C TRP A 123 2.28 0.68 7.60
N ASN A 124 1.77 1.83 7.15
CA ASN A 124 2.32 3.12 7.58
C ASN A 124 2.34 3.23 9.10
N THR A 125 1.34 2.64 9.76
CA THR A 125 1.25 2.62 11.22
C THR A 125 1.17 1.20 11.79
N LYS A 126 1.58 1.08 13.05
CA LYS A 126 1.42 -0.10 13.89
C LYS A 126 0.70 0.29 15.17
N LEU A 127 -0.05 -0.65 15.74
CA LEU A 127 -0.73 -0.44 17.01
C LEU A 127 0.25 -0.66 18.16
N LEU A 128 0.50 0.38 18.95
CA LEU A 128 1.33 0.33 20.14
C LEU A 128 0.56 0.92 21.33
N ASN A 129 0.28 0.10 22.34
CA ASN A 129 -0.45 0.50 23.54
C ASN A 129 -1.78 1.22 23.23
N GLY A 130 -2.55 0.68 22.29
CA GLY A 130 -3.84 1.22 21.87
C GLY A 130 -3.78 2.48 21.00
N ARG A 131 -2.58 2.90 20.56
CA ARG A 131 -2.39 4.05 19.68
C ARG A 131 -1.69 3.65 18.39
N TRP A 132 -2.15 4.21 17.28
CA TRP A 132 -1.46 4.08 15.99
C TRP A 132 -0.22 4.97 16.00
N VAL A 133 0.94 4.39 15.72
CA VAL A 133 2.22 5.09 15.63
C VAL A 133 2.92 4.71 14.33
N PRO A 134 3.79 5.55 13.76
CA PRO A 134 4.51 5.20 12.54
C PRO A 134 5.28 3.87 12.68
N THR A 135 5.15 3.01 11.67
CA THR A 135 5.88 1.73 11.62
C THR A 135 7.35 1.98 11.33
N PHE A 136 7.63 2.84 10.35
CA PHE A 136 8.96 3.25 9.91
C PHE A 136 9.30 4.59 10.58
N GLN A 137 9.99 4.53 11.72
CA GLN A 137 10.17 5.71 12.59
C GLN A 137 11.24 6.68 12.08
N ASN A 138 12.13 6.25 11.19
CA ASN A 138 13.14 7.12 10.59
C ASN A 138 12.71 7.64 9.21
N ALA A 139 11.68 7.04 8.61
CA ALA A 139 11.23 7.41 7.28
C ALA A 139 10.56 8.79 7.25
N ARG A 140 10.76 9.48 6.13
CA ARG A 140 9.82 10.49 5.63
C ARG A 140 8.74 9.81 4.77
N TYR A 141 7.51 10.29 4.85
CA TYR A 141 6.39 9.75 4.09
C TYR A 141 5.98 10.76 3.06
N ILE A 142 6.10 10.42 1.78
CA ILE A 142 5.76 11.32 0.67
C ILE A 142 4.34 11.02 0.22
N CYS A 143 3.52 12.07 0.07
CA CYS A 143 2.16 11.98 -0.44
C CYS A 143 1.81 13.23 -1.26
N SER A 144 0.98 13.08 -2.29
CA SER A 144 0.43 14.22 -3.02
C SER A 144 -0.44 15.09 -2.09
N LYS A 145 -0.28 16.43 -2.18
CA LYS A 145 -1.15 17.38 -1.48
C LYS A 145 -2.62 17.19 -1.83
N ASP A 146 -2.93 16.96 -3.10
CA ASP A 146 -4.31 16.82 -3.58
C ASP A 146 -4.95 15.54 -3.03
N GLU A 147 -4.19 14.44 -3.00
CA GLU A 147 -4.66 13.18 -2.44
C GLU A 147 -4.92 13.30 -0.94
N TYR A 148 -3.98 13.90 -0.19
CA TYR A 148 -4.17 14.16 1.23
C TYR A 148 -5.39 15.05 1.49
N GLY A 149 -5.52 16.14 0.73
CA GLY A 149 -6.64 17.08 0.85
C GLY A 149 -7.98 16.39 0.65
N TYR A 150 -8.11 15.61 -0.42
CA TYR A 150 -9.32 14.84 -0.72
C TYR A 150 -9.71 13.90 0.43
N TRP A 151 -8.77 13.08 0.91
CA TRP A 151 -9.06 12.11 1.97
C TRP A 151 -9.26 12.75 3.34
N SER A 152 -8.60 13.88 3.61
CA SER A 152 -8.83 14.63 4.83
C SER A 152 -10.25 15.19 4.89
N GLU A 153 -10.77 15.71 3.77
CA GLU A 153 -12.16 16.18 3.67
C GLU A 153 -13.14 15.02 3.77
N ALA A 154 -12.90 13.92 3.05
CA ALA A 154 -13.75 12.73 3.09
C ALA A 154 -13.84 12.14 4.51
N ALA A 155 -12.70 12.02 5.21
CA ALA A 155 -12.65 11.54 6.59
C ALA A 155 -13.41 12.47 7.55
N ALA A 156 -13.32 13.79 7.37
CA ALA A 156 -14.09 14.75 8.17
C ALA A 156 -15.61 14.60 7.98
N LEU A 157 -16.06 14.07 6.85
CA LEU A 157 -17.46 13.74 6.54
C LEU A 157 -17.85 12.31 6.96
N GLY A 158 -16.91 11.52 7.51
CA GLY A 158 -17.14 10.12 7.89
C GLY A 158 -17.05 9.11 6.74
N ASP A 159 -16.56 9.53 5.56
CA ASP A 159 -16.34 8.68 4.39
C ASP A 159 -14.84 8.35 4.21
N ASP A 160 -14.21 7.95 5.30
CA ASP A 160 -12.86 7.43 5.27
C ASP A 160 -12.92 6.00 4.71
N LYS A 161 -12.56 5.81 3.43
CA LYS A 161 -12.65 4.52 2.74
C LYS A 161 -11.94 3.42 3.54
N HIS A 162 -12.76 2.66 4.26
CA HIS A 162 -12.33 1.62 5.20
C HIS A 162 -11.55 2.12 6.43
N GLY A 163 -11.56 3.41 6.76
CA GLY A 163 -10.91 3.95 7.97
C GLY A 163 -9.39 4.14 7.84
N SER A 164 -8.84 4.06 6.63
CA SER A 164 -7.38 4.11 6.41
C SER A 164 -6.79 5.49 6.66
N PHE A 165 -7.51 6.57 6.37
CA PHE A 165 -7.01 7.91 6.66
C PHE A 165 -6.77 8.07 8.16
N SER A 166 -7.76 7.70 8.98
CA SER A 166 -7.74 7.89 10.42
C SER A 166 -6.69 7.04 11.13
N ASP A 167 -6.53 5.78 10.72
CA ASP A 167 -5.62 4.86 11.40
C ASP A 167 -4.21 4.76 10.79
N SER A 168 -4.04 5.14 9.51
CA SER A 168 -2.81 4.91 8.75
C SER A 168 -2.19 6.17 8.15
N VAL A 169 -2.91 7.28 8.05
CA VAL A 169 -2.39 8.54 7.46
C VAL A 169 -2.28 9.64 8.50
N LEU A 170 -3.37 9.94 9.20
CA LEU A 170 -3.42 11.00 10.21
C LEU A 170 -2.31 10.85 11.27
N PRO A 171 -2.01 9.65 11.81
CA PRO A 171 -0.93 9.51 12.79
C PRO A 171 0.47 9.81 12.23
N ILE A 172 0.67 9.68 10.92
CA ILE A 172 1.93 10.04 10.26
C ILE A 172 2.06 11.56 10.14
N MET A 173 0.96 12.24 9.80
CA MET A 173 0.89 13.69 9.77
C MET A 173 1.10 14.28 11.18
N GLU A 174 0.42 13.75 12.19
CA GLU A 174 0.56 14.18 13.60
C GLU A 174 1.98 13.95 14.15
N ALA A 175 2.68 12.92 13.65
CA ALA A 175 4.09 12.67 13.95
C ALA A 175 5.06 13.61 13.21
N ASN A 176 4.56 14.55 12.39
CA ASN A 176 5.34 15.43 11.51
C ASN A 176 6.29 14.67 10.57
N LYS A 177 5.82 13.52 10.05
CA LYS A 177 6.59 12.67 9.13
C LYS A 177 6.11 12.71 7.69
N MET A 178 4.91 13.24 7.46
CA MET A 178 4.35 13.36 6.13
C MET A 178 4.84 14.64 5.45
N GLU A 179 5.45 14.48 4.29
CA GLU A 179 5.85 15.54 3.38
C GLU A 179 4.84 15.55 2.22
N LEU A 180 4.07 16.64 2.13
CA LEU A 180 3.07 16.81 1.09
C LEU A 180 3.69 17.52 -0.11
N VAL A 181 3.60 16.89 -1.27
CA VAL A 181 4.27 17.33 -2.50
C VAL A 181 3.28 17.67 -3.61
N ASP A 182 3.71 18.53 -4.54
CA ASP A 182 2.97 18.86 -5.76
C ASP A 182 3.21 17.79 -6.84
N SER A 183 2.37 17.75 -7.89
CA SER A 183 2.42 16.68 -8.91
C SER A 183 3.68 16.65 -9.77
N ASP A 184 4.42 17.76 -9.83
CA ASP A 184 5.69 17.89 -10.55
C ASP A 184 6.93 17.68 -9.66
N TRP A 185 6.71 17.26 -8.41
CA TRP A 185 7.79 16.97 -7.48
C TRP A 185 8.54 15.69 -7.86
N ASP A 186 9.84 15.69 -7.59
CA ASP A 186 10.74 14.58 -7.85
C ASP A 186 11.51 14.19 -6.57
N LEU A 187 11.64 12.89 -6.34
CA LEU A 187 12.38 12.32 -5.20
C LEU A 187 13.88 12.53 -5.33
N GLY A 188 14.40 12.66 -6.54
CA GLY A 188 15.81 12.92 -6.77
C GLY A 188 16.19 12.87 -8.24
N PRO A 189 17.44 13.21 -8.59
CA PRO A 189 17.90 13.12 -9.97
C PRO A 189 17.87 11.66 -10.44
N GLY A 190 17.04 11.37 -11.45
CA GLY A 190 16.98 10.11 -12.18
C GLY A 190 18.10 9.93 -13.18
#